data_AF-A0A4Q3VH80-F1
#
_entry.id   AF-A0A4Q3VH80-F1
#
_cell.length_a   1.000
_cell.length_b   1.000
_cell.length_c   1.000
_cell.angle_alpha   90.00
_cell.angle_beta   90.00
_cell.angle_gamma   90.00
#
_symmetry.space_group_name_H-M   'P 1'
#
loop_
_entity.id
_entity.type
_entity.pdbx_description
1 polymer ?
#
loop_
_entity_poly.entity_id
_entity_poly.type
_entity_poly.pdbx_seq_one_letter_code
_entity_poly.pdbx_strand_id
1 'polypeptide(L)'
;MSVIQNIRDKYARVMVILIAVSLIGFILMDAFSNKASLFGGNNTTIGKINGKEIDYIDFERKVKVQEDQYKTQGYNMGDAARQNAIENVWNAEIAQTLLADQYSKLGIQV
;
A
#
# COMPACT_ATOMS: atom_id res chain seq x y z
N MET A 1 51.90 1.15 -24.34
CA MET A 1 50.61 0.99 -23.64
C MET A 1 50.13 2.37 -23.24
N SER A 2 48.95 2.79 -23.71
CA SER A 2 48.44 4.12 -23.42
C SER A 2 48.07 4.23 -21.94
N VAL A 3 48.21 5.41 -21.34
CA VAL A 3 47.86 5.69 -19.93
C VAL A 3 46.42 5.26 -19.62
N ILE A 4 45.51 5.40 -20.58
CA ILE A 4 44.11 4.97 -20.47
C ILE A 4 43.98 3.43 -20.31
N GLN A 5 44.85 2.68 -20.97
CA GLN A 5 44.90 1.22 -20.90
C GLN A 5 45.44 0.77 -19.53
N ASN A 6 46.47 1.45 -19.02
CA ASN A 6 47.03 1.17 -17.71
C ASN A 6 46.04 1.47 -16.57
N ILE A 7 45.25 2.54 -16.68
CA ILE A 7 44.20 2.86 -15.70
C ILE A 7 43.08 1.83 -15.78
N ARG A 8 42.59 1.51 -16.98
CA ARG A 8 41.56 0.49 -17.16
C ARG A 8 42.00 -0.84 -16.57
N ASP A 9 43.18 -1.32 -16.91
CA ASP A 9 43.62 -2.66 -16.51
C ASP A 9 43.96 -2.72 -15.00
N LYS A 10 44.44 -1.61 -14.41
CA LYS A 10 44.71 -1.50 -12.96
C LYS A 10 43.43 -1.45 -12.13
N TYR A 11 42.40 -0.74 -12.59
CA TYR A 11 41.16 -0.54 -11.84
C TYR A 11 40.02 -1.48 -12.26
N ALA A 12 40.15 -2.23 -13.36
CA ALA A 12 39.12 -3.16 -13.83
C ALA A 12 38.69 -4.16 -12.76
N ARG A 13 39.67 -4.75 -12.05
CA ARG A 13 39.37 -5.74 -11.00
C ARG A 13 38.60 -5.15 -9.83
N VAL A 14 38.96 -3.93 -9.43
CA VAL A 14 38.30 -3.21 -8.33
C VAL A 14 36.90 -2.77 -8.76
N MET A 15 36.73 -2.29 -9.98
CA MET A 15 35.44 -1.91 -10.58
C MET A 15 34.45 -3.08 -10.63
N VAL A 16 34.90 -4.27 -11.05
CA VAL A 16 34.04 -5.46 -11.10
C VAL A 16 33.51 -5.85 -9.72
N ILE A 17 34.38 -5.82 -8.70
CA ILE A 17 33.97 -6.10 -7.32
C ILE A 17 32.97 -5.06 -6.82
N LEU A 18 33.21 -3.78 -7.11
CA LEU A 18 32.35 -2.69 -6.68
C LEU A 18 30.95 -2.81 -7.30
N ILE A 19 30.86 -3.10 -8.60
CA ILE A 19 29.57 -3.33 -9.29
C ILE A 19 28.84 -4.54 -8.70
N ALA A 20 29.53 -5.65 -8.44
CA ALA A 20 28.92 -6.84 -7.85
C ALA A 20 28.33 -6.55 -6.45
N VAL A 21 29.05 -5.81 -5.62
CA VAL A 21 28.57 -5.39 -4.29
C VAL A 21 27.38 -4.45 -4.41
N SER A 22 27.40 -3.50 -5.35
CA SER A 22 26.28 -2.59 -5.60
C SER A 22 25.01 -3.33 -6.03
N LEU A 23 25.11 -4.35 -6.89
CA LEU A 23 23.95 -5.15 -7.32
C LEU A 23 23.34 -5.94 -6.16
N ILE A 24 24.17 -6.54 -5.30
CA ILE A 24 23.70 -7.24 -4.11
C ILE A 24 23.03 -6.27 -3.13
N GLY A 25 23.63 -5.11 -2.89
CA GLY A 25 23.06 -4.06 -2.05
C GLY A 25 21.73 -3.53 -2.58
N PHE A 26 21.61 -3.35 -3.90
CA PHE A 26 20.37 -2.92 -4.55
C PHE A 26 19.25 -3.94 -4.36
N ILE A 27 19.51 -5.23 -4.56
CA ILE A 27 18.52 -6.30 -4.37
C ILE A 27 18.09 -6.39 -2.89
N LEU A 28 19.04 -6.28 -1.95
CA LEU A 28 18.71 -6.27 -0.53
C LEU A 28 17.86 -5.04 -0.17
N MET A 29 18.25 -3.85 -0.63
CA MET A 29 17.50 -2.63 -0.41
C MET A 29 16.08 -2.72 -1.00
N ASP A 30 15.93 -3.27 -2.20
CA ASP A 30 14.65 -3.46 -2.88
C ASP A 30 13.78 -4.53 -2.20
N ALA A 31 14.39 -5.60 -1.69
CA ALA A 31 13.69 -6.63 -0.92
C ALA A 31 13.21 -6.10 0.44
N PHE A 32 14.00 -5.26 1.11
CA PHE A 32 13.64 -4.66 2.39
C PHE A 32 12.65 -3.49 2.22
N SER A 33 12.73 -2.68 1.16
CA SER A 33 11.76 -1.61 0.87
C SER A 33 10.38 -2.16 0.50
N ASN A 34 10.32 -3.22 -0.32
CA ASN A 34 9.06 -3.91 -0.60
C ASN A 34 8.47 -4.60 0.63
N LYS A 35 9.31 -5.10 1.56
CA LYS A 35 8.85 -5.70 2.82
C LYS A 35 8.42 -4.66 3.86
N ALA A 36 9.04 -3.47 3.86
CA ALA A 36 8.64 -2.35 4.70
C ALA A 36 7.27 -1.79 4.29
N SER A 37 6.91 -1.82 3.00
CA SER A 37 5.54 -1.51 2.55
C SER A 37 4.50 -2.55 2.95
N LEU A 38 4.91 -3.78 3.29
CA LEU A 38 4.00 -4.88 3.67
C LEU A 38 3.86 -5.07 5.18
N PHE A 39 4.84 -4.64 5.98
CA PHE A 39 4.87 -4.83 7.45
C PHE A 39 5.15 -3.55 8.26
N GLY A 40 5.56 -2.45 7.61
CA GLY A 40 5.65 -1.14 8.23
C GLY A 40 4.30 -0.46 8.09
N GLY A 41 3.59 -0.29 9.20
CA GLY A 41 2.38 0.50 9.26
C GLY A 41 2.65 1.87 8.66
N ASN A 42 2.25 2.06 7.41
CA ASN A 42 1.99 3.38 6.90
C ASN A 42 0.99 3.98 7.89
N ASN A 43 1.26 5.18 8.39
CA ASN A 43 0.30 5.99 9.12
C ASN A 43 -0.77 6.49 8.11
N THR A 44 -1.33 5.57 7.34
CA THR A 44 -2.43 5.74 6.39
C THR A 44 -3.76 5.71 7.12
N THR A 45 -3.81 5.83 8.45
CA THR A 45 -5.06 5.89 9.19
C THR A 45 -5.84 7.16 8.79
N ILE A 46 -6.89 6.99 7.98
CA ILE A 46 -7.77 8.09 7.55
C ILE A 46 -8.64 8.58 8.72
N GLY A 47 -8.89 7.71 9.70
CA GLY A 47 -9.64 8.04 10.91
C GLY A 47 -9.81 6.85 11.84
N LYS A 48 -10.41 7.10 13.01
CA LYS A 48 -10.78 6.05 13.98
C LYS A 48 -12.28 6.07 14.20
N ILE A 49 -12.93 4.92 14.09
CA ILE A 49 -14.35 4.74 14.40
C ILE A 49 -14.42 3.90 15.68
N ASN A 50 -14.97 4.47 16.76
CA ASN A 50 -15.10 3.81 18.06
C ASN A 50 -13.80 3.18 18.61
N GLY A 51 -12.65 3.81 18.35
CA GLY A 51 -11.34 3.30 18.76
C GLY A 51 -10.70 2.29 17.79
N LYS A 52 -11.43 1.82 16.77
CA LYS A 52 -10.89 1.00 15.67
C LYS A 52 -10.31 1.89 14.58
N GLU A 53 -9.05 1.65 14.23
CA GLU A 53 -8.37 2.40 13.18
C GLU A 53 -8.84 1.93 11.80
N ILE A 54 -9.19 2.87 10.93
CA ILE A 54 -9.50 2.61 9.53
C ILE A 54 -8.27 2.99 8.71
N ASP A 55 -7.65 2.00 8.09
CA ASP A 55 -6.53 2.22 7.17
C ASP A 55 -7.01 2.72 5.80
N TYR A 56 -6.33 3.73 5.26
CA TYR A 56 -6.66 4.37 3.99
C TYR A 56 -6.50 3.41 2.81
N ILE A 57 -5.50 2.52 2.82
CA ILE A 57 -5.28 1.57 1.72
C ILE A 57 -6.43 0.56 1.67
N ASP A 58 -6.86 0.07 2.83
CA ASP A 58 -8.01 -0.83 2.91
C ASP A 58 -9.32 -0.12 2.55
N PHE A 59 -9.50 1.13 3.01
CA PHE A 59 -10.65 1.95 2.66
C PHE A 59 -10.71 2.24 1.15
N GLU A 60 -9.60 2.67 0.55
CA GLU A 60 -9.49 2.94 -0.89
C GLU A 60 -9.78 1.69 -1.71
N ARG A 61 -9.29 0.51 -1.27
CA ARG A 61 -9.61 -0.78 -1.92
C ARG A 61 -11.13 -1.02 -1.94
N LYS A 62 -11.83 -0.80 -0.82
CA LYS A 62 -13.29 -0.96 -0.73
C LYS A 62 -14.03 0.05 -1.60
N VAL A 63 -13.61 1.31 -1.61
CA VAL A 63 -14.16 2.36 -2.50
C VAL A 63 -13.98 1.96 -3.96
N LYS A 64 -12.81 1.45 -4.35
CA LYS A 64 -12.55 1.01 -5.72
C LYS A 64 -13.44 -0.15 -6.14
N VAL A 65 -13.70 -1.12 -5.26
CA VAL A 65 -14.66 -2.20 -5.53
C VAL A 65 -16.07 -1.65 -5.75
N GLN A 66 -16.51 -0.71 -4.91
CA GLN A 66 -17.81 -0.05 -5.06
C GLN A 66 -17.88 0.74 -6.36
N GLU A 67 -16.81 1.45 -6.71
CA GLU A 67 -16.68 2.16 -7.98
C GLU A 67 -16.78 1.18 -9.16
N ASP A 68 -16.04 0.08 -9.15
CA ASP A 68 -16.07 -0.90 -10.24
C ASP A 68 -17.47 -1.52 -10.41
N GLN A 69 -18.26 -1.67 -9.34
CA GLN A 69 -19.68 -2.04 -9.43
C GLN A 69 -20.56 -0.97 -10.08
N TYR A 70 -20.30 0.32 -9.84
CA TYR A 70 -21.03 1.40 -10.53
C TYR A 70 -20.65 1.49 -12.01
N LYS A 71 -19.37 1.24 -12.34
CA LYS A 71 -18.90 1.15 -13.74
C LYS A 71 -19.58 0.02 -14.49
N THR A 72 -19.69 -1.18 -13.90
CA THR A 72 -20.34 -2.32 -14.56
C THR A 72 -21.83 -2.10 -14.78
N GLN A 73 -22.48 -1.28 -13.95
CA GLN A 73 -23.88 -0.86 -14.11
C GLN A 73 -24.06 0.29 -15.12
N GLY A 74 -22.99 0.77 -15.76
CA GLY A 74 -23.04 1.82 -16.78
C GLY A 74 -23.19 3.24 -16.23
N TYR A 75 -23.00 3.45 -14.92
CA TYR A 75 -22.99 4.79 -14.35
C TYR A 75 -21.74 5.55 -14.78
N ASN A 76 -21.93 6.79 -15.22
CA ASN A 76 -20.83 7.64 -15.64
C ASN A 76 -20.01 8.06 -14.42
N MET A 77 -18.75 7.67 -14.40
CA MET A 77 -17.79 7.94 -13.33
C MET A 77 -17.36 9.40 -13.34
N GLY A 78 -18.21 10.29 -12.83
CA GLY A 78 -17.84 11.66 -12.48
C GLY A 78 -17.45 11.78 -11.00
N ASP A 79 -16.86 12.91 -10.61
CA ASP A 79 -16.48 13.21 -9.22
C ASP A 79 -17.64 13.04 -8.23
N ALA A 80 -18.87 13.34 -8.67
CA ALA A 80 -20.08 13.15 -7.88
C ALA A 80 -20.38 11.66 -7.59
N ALA A 81 -20.20 10.76 -8.57
CA ALA A 81 -20.45 9.33 -8.39
C ALA A 81 -19.42 8.73 -7.42
N ARG A 82 -18.17 9.17 -7.53
CA ARG A 82 -17.09 8.79 -6.62
C ARG A 82 -17.37 9.25 -5.19
N GLN A 83 -17.80 10.49 -5.00
CA GLN A 83 -18.15 11.01 -3.68
C GLN A 83 -19.27 10.19 -3.01
N ASN A 84 -20.31 9.83 -3.76
CA ASN A 84 -21.37 8.94 -3.28
C ASN A 84 -20.83 7.54 -2.91
N ALA A 85 -19.91 6.98 -3.71
CA ALA A 85 -19.30 5.69 -3.40
C ALA A 85 -18.49 5.74 -2.09
N ILE A 86 -17.72 6.81 -1.88
CA ILE A 86 -16.95 7.05 -0.64
C ILE A 86 -17.89 7.12 0.57
N GLU A 87 -18.97 7.90 0.48
CA GLU A 87 -19.93 8.06 1.57
C GLU A 87 -20.65 6.74 1.91
N ASN A 88 -21.04 5.97 0.90
CA ASN A 88 -21.65 4.66 1.11
C ASN A 88 -20.70 3.68 1.84
N VAL A 89 -19.45 3.60 1.41
CA VAL A 89 -18.44 2.76 2.06
C VAL A 89 -18.18 3.23 3.49
N TRP A 90 -18.08 4.54 3.71
CA TRP A 90 -17.89 5.11 5.05
C TRP A 90 -19.02 4.76 6.01
N ASN A 91 -20.28 4.90 5.58
CA ASN A 91 -21.44 4.55 6.39
C ASN A 91 -21.50 3.05 6.70
N ALA A 92 -21.10 2.20 5.74
CA ALA A 92 -21.00 0.76 5.95
C ALA A 92 -19.94 0.40 7.00
N GLU A 93 -18.76 1.06 6.98
CA GLU A 93 -17.71 0.86 8.00
C GLU A 93 -18.19 1.27 9.40
N ILE A 94 -18.91 2.39 9.50
CA ILE A 94 -19.49 2.84 10.77
C ILE A 94 -20.48 1.79 11.28
N ALA A 95 -21.42 1.36 10.45
CA ALA A 95 -22.44 0.39 10.83
C ALA A 95 -21.80 -0.95 11.24
N GLN A 96 -20.83 -1.44 10.48
CA GLN A 96 -20.14 -2.69 10.78
C GLN A 96 -19.39 -2.60 12.11
N THR A 97 -18.67 -1.50 12.35
CA THR A 97 -17.92 -1.31 13.59
C THR A 97 -18.85 -1.23 14.79
N LEU A 98 -19.94 -0.46 14.67
CA LEU A 98 -20.92 -0.30 15.74
C LEU A 98 -21.65 -1.61 16.07
N LEU A 99 -22.04 -2.37 15.03
CA LEU A 99 -22.66 -3.67 15.19
C LEU A 99 -21.69 -4.67 15.81
N ALA A 100 -20.44 -4.73 15.34
CA ALA A 100 -19.41 -5.61 15.90
C ALA A 100 -19.17 -5.33 17.39
N ASP A 101 -19.10 -4.05 17.78
CA ASP A 101 -18.95 -3.68 19.19
C ASP A 101 -20.17 -4.09 20.02
N GLN A 102 -21.37 -3.93 19.46
CA GLN A 102 -22.59 -4.33 20.15
C GLN A 102 -22.71 -5.85 20.27
N TYR A 103 -22.35 -6.61 19.23
CA TYR A 103 -22.28 -8.08 19.28
C TYR A 103 -21.25 -8.55 20.30
N SER A 104 -20.08 -7.91 20.36
CA SER A 104 -19.05 -8.20 21.35
C SER A 104 -19.54 -7.94 22.77
N LYS A 105 -20.28 -6.84 23.01
CA LYS A 105 -20.88 -6.54 24.33
C LYS A 105 -21.98 -7.53 24.71
N LEU A 106 -22.73 -8.03 23.73
CA LEU A 106 -23.80 -9.01 23.91
C LEU A 106 -23.29 -10.46 23.97
N GLY A 107 -21.99 -10.69 23.80
CA GLY A 107 -21.38 -12.03 23.83
C GLY A 107 -21.74 -12.91 22.63
N ILE A 108 -22.24 -12.32 21.54
CA ILE A 108 -22.55 -13.04 20.30
C ILE A 108 -21.29 -13.03 19.44
N GLN A 109 -20.62 -14.17 19.37
CA GLN A 109 -19.51 -14.40 18.44
C GLN A 109 -20.05 -15.04 17.17
N VAL A 110 -19.82 -14.40 16.02
CA VAL A 110 -20.10 -14.95 14.68
C VAL A 110 -18.77 -15.12 13.96
#